data_AF-A0A1F7W3A3-F1
#
_entry.id   AF-A0A1F7W3A3-F1
#
_cell.length_a   1.000
_cell.length_b   1.000
_cell.length_c   1.000
_cell.angle_alpha   90.00
_cell.angle_beta   90.00
_cell.angle_gamma   90.00
#
_symmetry.space_group_name_H-M   'P 1'
#
loop_
_entity.id
_entity.type
_entity.pdbx_description
1 polymer ?
#
loop_
_entity_poly.entity_id
_entity_poly.type
_entity_poly.pdbx_seq_one_letter_code
_entity_poly.pdbx_strand_id
1 'polypeptide(L)'
;MSPLYRIPLGLLVMVIGYFMVAKSEKMFEWFGQNEFAEKYLGSGGSRFFYKLIGILVVFAGIFIATNVMSDILGGTAKVLTNT
;
A
#
# COMPACT_ATOMS: atom_id res chain seq x y z
N MET A 1 8.58 -16.60 -5.95
CA MET A 1 8.33 -17.07 -4.57
C MET A 1 7.14 -18.00 -4.59
N SER A 2 7.19 -19.13 -3.86
CA SER A 2 6.05 -20.06 -3.86
C SER A 2 4.80 -19.37 -3.27
N PRO A 3 3.58 -19.72 -3.76
CA PRO A 3 2.34 -19.12 -3.30
C PRO A 3 2.12 -19.15 -1.79
N LEU A 4 2.73 -20.13 -1.14
CA LEU A 4 2.64 -20.36 0.30
C LEU A 4 3.32 -19.27 1.15
N TYR A 5 4.35 -18.58 0.65
CA TYR A 5 5.02 -17.50 1.38
C TYR A 5 4.49 -16.10 1.02
N ARG A 6 4.07 -15.90 -0.23
CA ARG A 6 3.60 -14.59 -0.70
C ARG A 6 2.26 -14.19 -0.07
N ILE A 7 1.33 -15.14 0.12
CA ILE A 7 -0.01 -14.86 0.63
C ILE A 7 0.05 -14.40 2.10
N PRO A 8 0.73 -15.12 3.02
CA PRO A 8 0.88 -14.65 4.39
C PRO A 8 1.60 -13.31 4.49
N LEU A 9 2.63 -13.09 3.65
CA LEU A 9 3.42 -11.86 3.66
C LEU A 9 2.60 -10.66 3.17
N GLY A 10 1.82 -10.84 2.09
CA GLY A 10 0.88 -9.83 1.61
C GLY A 10 -0.21 -9.51 2.65
N LEU A 11 -0.75 -10.53 3.33
CA LEU A 11 -1.69 -10.36 4.44
C LEU A 11 -1.08 -9.57 5.60
N LEU A 12 0.16 -9.86 5.97
CA LEU A 12 0.88 -9.16 7.04
C LEU A 12 1.06 -7.68 6.69
N VAL A 13 1.42 -7.38 5.44
CA VAL A 13 1.52 -6.00 4.93
C VAL A 13 0.15 -5.30 4.92
N MET A 14 -0.92 -5.98 4.53
CA MET A 14 -2.28 -5.42 4.61
C MET A 14 -2.67 -5.08 6.05
N VAL A 15 -2.38 -5.96 7.01
CA VAL A 15 -2.67 -5.73 8.43
C VAL A 15 -1.91 -4.51 8.94
N ILE A 16 -0.64 -4.36 8.57
CA ILE A 16 0.16 -3.17 8.90
C ILE A 16 -0.47 -1.91 8.29
N GLY A 17 -0.83 -1.95 7.00
CA GLY A 17 -1.51 -0.82 6.33
C GLY A 17 -2.83 -0.45 7.00
N TYR A 18 -3.63 -1.44 7.39
CA TYR A 18 -4.86 -1.24 8.14
C TYR A 18 -4.61 -0.55 9.48
N PHE A 19 -3.60 -0.98 10.24
CA PHE A 19 -3.24 -0.33 11.50
C PHE A 19 -2.79 1.12 11.31
N MET A 20 -2.08 1.43 10.22
CA MET A 20 -1.72 2.82 9.88
C MET A 20 -2.95 3.69 9.59
N VAL A 21 -3.98 3.14 8.94
CA VAL A 21 -5.25 3.85 8.69
C VAL A 21 -6.06 4.01 9.97
N ALA A 22 -6.21 2.93 10.75
CA ALA A 22 -6.99 2.91 11.97
C ALA A 22 -6.39 3.79 13.08
N LYS A 23 -5.05 3.85 13.17
CA LYS A 23 -4.32 4.67 14.13
C LYS A 23 -3.63 5.88 13.47
N SER A 24 -4.34 6.56 12.57
CA SER A 24 -3.81 7.75 11.90
C SER A 24 -3.42 8.88 12.87
N GLU A 25 -4.07 8.97 14.03
CA GLU A 25 -3.69 9.94 15.07
C GLU A 25 -2.34 9.62 15.70
N LYS A 26 -2.01 8.34 15.88
CA LYS A 26 -0.68 7.92 16.35
C LYS A 26 0.41 8.21 15.31
N MET A 27 0.08 8.06 14.03
CA MET A 27 0.97 8.49 12.95
C MET A 27 1.18 10.01 12.95
N PHE A 28 0.12 10.78 13.20
CA PHE A 28 0.21 12.23 13.33
C PHE A 28 1.01 12.66 14.58
N GLU A 29 0.86 11.95 15.71
CA GLU A 29 1.62 12.21 16.94
C GLU A 29 3.13 11.94 16.75
N TRP A 30 3.50 10.94 15.94
CA TRP A 30 4.89 10.60 15.67
C TRP A 30 5.56 11.44 14.59
N PHE A 31 4.85 11.74 13.50
CA PHE A 31 5.40 12.46 12.35
C PHE A 31 5.07 13.96 12.34
N GLY A 32 4.09 14.39 13.13
CA GLY A 32 3.69 15.79 13.23
C GLY A 32 2.83 16.28 12.06
N GLN A 33 2.78 17.61 11.91
CA GLN A 33 2.14 18.26 10.78
C GLN A 33 3.06 18.21 9.56
N ASN A 34 2.50 17.82 8.42
CA ASN A 34 3.19 17.86 7.13
C ASN A 34 2.73 19.10 6.35
N GLU A 35 3.65 20.03 6.08
CA GLU A 35 3.37 21.28 5.35
C GLU A 35 2.79 21.02 3.95
N PHE A 36 3.23 19.96 3.26
CA PHE A 36 2.66 19.57 1.96
C PHE A 36 1.19 19.17 2.13
N ALA A 37 0.89 18.38 3.15
CA ALA A 37 -0.47 17.93 3.39
C ALA A 37 -1.38 19.09 3.80
N GLU A 38 -0.94 19.98 4.69
CA GLU A 38 -1.74 21.15 5.08
C GLU A 38 -1.95 22.12 3.90
N LYS A 39 -0.97 22.27 3.00
CA LYS A 39 -1.06 23.15 1.83
C LYS A 39 -2.04 22.64 0.76
N TYR A 40 -2.09 21.34 0.51
CA TYR A 40 -2.92 20.75 -0.56
C TYR A 40 -4.25 20.17 -0.08
N LEU A 41 -4.34 19.75 1.19
CA LEU A 41 -5.54 19.12 1.76
C LEU A 41 -6.26 20.01 2.79
N GLY A 42 -5.72 21.19 3.10
CA GLY A 42 -6.31 22.15 4.05
C GLY A 42 -6.01 21.82 5.51
N SER A 43 -6.67 22.50 6.45
CA SER A 43 -6.38 22.36 7.88
C SER A 43 -6.70 20.96 8.39
N GLY A 44 -5.71 20.26 8.95
CA GLY A 44 -5.82 18.86 9.36
C GLY A 44 -5.56 17.87 8.23
N GLY A 45 -5.13 18.37 7.07
CA GLY A 45 -4.75 17.59 5.90
C GLY A 45 -3.68 16.54 6.19
N SER A 46 -2.81 16.78 7.17
CA SER A 46 -1.78 15.82 7.62
C SER A 46 -2.38 14.50 8.10
N ARG A 47 -3.49 14.53 8.85
CA ARG A 47 -4.16 13.30 9.34
C ARG A 47 -4.75 12.50 8.19
N PHE A 48 -5.32 13.20 7.21
CA PHE A 48 -5.87 12.58 6.01
C PHE A 48 -4.75 11.99 5.13
N PHE A 49 -3.62 12.69 5.01
CA PHE A 49 -2.45 12.22 4.27
C PHE A 49 -1.88 10.91 4.85
N TYR A 50 -1.78 10.78 6.18
CA TYR A 50 -1.34 9.52 6.79
C TYR A 50 -2.32 8.36 6.55
N LYS A 51 -3.63 8.63 6.50
CA LYS A 51 -4.62 7.61 6.08
C LYS A 51 -4.44 7.20 4.62
N LEU A 52 -4.20 8.17 3.74
CA LEU A 52 -3.91 7.92 2.32
C LEU A 52 -2.70 7.01 2.14
N ILE A 53 -1.62 7.26 2.87
CA ILE A 53 -0.44 6.38 2.87
C ILE A 53 -0.80 4.98 3.37
N GLY A 54 -1.54 4.88 4.49
CA GLY A 54 -1.98 3.58 5.01
C GLY A 54 -2.80 2.79 3.99
N ILE A 55 -3.71 3.45 3.26
CA ILE A 55 -4.48 2.84 2.18
C ILE A 55 -3.56 2.33 1.06
N LEU A 56 -2.58 3.12 0.64
CA LEU A 56 -1.59 2.68 -0.36
C LEU A 56 -0.79 1.46 0.10
N VAL A 57 -0.44 1.38 1.38
CA VAL A 57 0.23 0.21 1.95
C VAL A 57 -0.68 -1.03 1.93
N VAL A 58 -1.98 -0.88 2.20
CA VAL A 58 -2.95 -1.98 2.04
C VAL A 58 -2.97 -2.46 0.59
N PHE A 59 -3.04 -1.54 -0.38
CA PHE A 59 -2.97 -1.90 -1.81
C PHE A 59 -1.66 -2.59 -2.18
N ALA A 60 -0.52 -2.16 -1.64
CA ALA A 60 0.76 -2.82 -1.83
C ALA A 60 0.72 -4.27 -1.30
N GLY A 61 0.11 -4.50 -0.13
CA GLY A 61 -0.13 -5.85 0.40
C GLY A 61 -0.98 -6.72 -0.53
N ILE A 62 -2.00 -6.13 -1.19
CA ILE A 62 -2.84 -6.82 -2.18
C ILE A 62 -2.02 -7.20 -3.41
N PHE A 63 -1.20 -6.29 -3.93
CA PHE A 63 -0.33 -6.59 -5.07
C PHE A 63 0.66 -7.72 -4.78
N ILE A 64 1.22 -7.75 -3.56
CA ILE A 64 2.14 -8.82 -3.12
C ILE A 64 1.40 -10.16 -3.00
N ALA A 65 0.20 -10.17 -2.40
CA ALA A 65 -0.58 -11.39 -2.22
C ALA A 65 -1.03 -12.00 -3.56
N THR A 66 -1.53 -11.16 -4.46
CA THR A 66 -2.07 -11.58 -5.76
C THR A 66 -0.98 -11.85 -6.80
N ASN A 67 0.27 -11.42 -6.54
CA ASN A 67 1.41 -11.59 -7.45
C ASN A 67 1.17 -11.04 -8.86
N VAL A 68 0.42 -9.94 -8.95
CA VAL A 68 0.01 -9.30 -10.22
C VAL A 68 1.21 -9.02 -11.13
N MET A 69 2.37 -8.70 -10.55
CA MET A 69 3.60 -8.45 -11.32
C MET A 69 4.04 -9.67 -12.15
N SER A 70 3.94 -10.88 -11.60
CA SER A 70 4.30 -12.10 -12.33
C SER A 70 3.28 -12.41 -13.43
N ASP A 71 2.00 -12.15 -13.17
CA ASP A 71 0.93 -12.38 -14.15
C ASP A 71 1.01 -11.39 -15.32
N ILE A 72 1.32 -10.13 -15.05
CA ILE A 72 1.53 -9.12 -16.09
C ILE A 72 2.77 -9.45 -16.92
N LEU A 73 3.90 -9.76 -16.30
CA LEU A 73 5.13 -10.11 -17.03
C LEU A 73 4.98 -11.41 -17.83
N GLY A 74 4.27 -12.41 -17.29
CA GLY A 74 3.97 -13.64 -18.04
C GLY A 74 3.00 -13.41 -19.20
N GLY A 75 1.99 -12.56 -19.00
CA GLY A 75 1.03 -12.18 -20.03
C GLY A 75 1.68 -11.38 -21.17
N THR A 76 2.50 -10.38 -20.84
CA THR A 76 3.22 -9.60 -21.86
C THR A 76 4.26 -10.44 -22.57
N ALA A 77 5.00 -11.31 -21.87
CA ALA A 77 5.93 -12.25 -22.50
C ALA A 77 5.23 -13.17 -23.50
N LYS A 78 4.05 -13.74 -23.17
CA LYS A 78 3.27 -14.56 -24.10
C LYS A 78 2.83 -13.80 -25.36
N VAL A 79 2.33 -12.59 -25.19
CA VAL A 79 1.90 -11.74 -26.31
C VAL A 79 3.08 -11.39 -27.22
N LEU A 80 4.25 -11.13 -26.64
CA LEU A 80 5.47 -10.78 -27.39
C LEU A 80 6.18 -11.98 -28.03
N THR A 81 6.09 -13.17 -27.43
CA THR A 81 6.72 -14.39 -27.94
C THR A 81 5.78 -15.20 -28.88
N ASN A 82 4.51 -14.79 -29.02
CA ASN A 82 3.52 -15.42 -29.91
C ASN A 82 3.47 -16.96 -29.75
N THR A 83 3.52 -17.42 -28.50
CA THR A 83 3.30 -18.83 -28.11
C THR A 83 2.19 -18.89 -27.08
#